data_AF-X0UU31-F1
#
_entry.id   AF-X0UU31-F1
#
_cell.length_a   1.000
_cell.length_b   1.000
_cell.length_c   1.000
_cell.angle_alpha   90.00
_cell.angle_beta   90.00
_cell.angle_gamma   90.00
#
_symmetry.space_group_name_H-M   'P 1'
#
loop_
_entity.id
_entity.type
_entity.pdbx_description
1 polymer ?
#
loop_
_entity_poly.entity_id
_entity_poly.type
_entity_poly.pdbx_seq_one_letter_code
_entity_poly.pdbx_strand_id
1 'polypeptide(L)'
;LNSPFPRFAFNFLADITAVDHLELGGHTRFAVVYHLLNQYEVQRIVVRAWVDEEHPSLPSAYSLWKTADWQEREVYDLFGIEFTGHPDLRRIMNPDDFQHHPLRKNYPLQGRGERNKFKVVKRSIGSKWQEAKSVE
;
A
#
# COMPACT_ATOMS: atom_id res chain seq x y z
N LEU A 1 6.16 -35.06 -17.48
CA LEU A 1 6.62 -34.52 -16.18
C LEU A 1 5.41 -34.39 -15.27
N ASN A 2 5.11 -35.42 -14.48
CA ASN A 2 4.05 -35.38 -13.48
C ASN A 2 4.64 -34.74 -12.22
N SER A 3 4.44 -33.44 -12.07
CA SER A 3 4.74 -32.73 -10.82
C SER A 3 3.90 -33.36 -9.70
N PRO A 4 4.48 -33.70 -8.53
CA PRO A 4 3.72 -34.20 -7.39
C PRO A 4 2.88 -33.09 -6.71
N PHE A 5 3.03 -31.84 -7.16
CA PHE A 5 2.33 -30.69 -6.62
C PHE A 5 1.04 -30.39 -7.39
N PRO A 6 0.01 -29.83 -6.73
CA PRO A 6 -1.21 -29.42 -7.41
C PRO A 6 -0.90 -28.44 -8.53
N ARG A 7 -1.42 -28.73 -9.73
CA ARG A 7 -1.31 -27.86 -10.89
C ARG A 7 -1.97 -26.52 -10.55
N PHE A 8 -1.27 -25.41 -10.79
CA PHE A 8 -1.70 -24.04 -10.43
C PHE A 8 -1.75 -23.70 -8.92
N ALA A 9 -0.89 -24.33 -8.11
CA ALA A 9 -0.71 -23.94 -6.72
C ALA A 9 0.07 -22.60 -6.60
N PHE A 10 -0.62 -21.46 -6.72
CA PHE A 10 -0.06 -20.14 -6.45
C PHE A 10 0.06 -19.90 -4.93
N ASN A 11 1.06 -20.54 -4.34
CA ASN A 11 1.29 -20.57 -2.90
C ASN A 11 1.97 -19.30 -2.36
N PHE A 12 2.45 -18.41 -3.23
CA PHE A 12 3.14 -17.19 -2.84
C PHE A 12 2.53 -15.96 -3.52
N LEU A 13 2.01 -15.05 -2.69
CA LEU A 13 1.63 -13.71 -3.09
C LEU A 13 2.85 -12.80 -2.91
N ALA A 14 3.46 -12.41 -4.03
CA ALA A 14 4.66 -11.60 -4.05
C ALA A 14 4.36 -10.12 -3.81
N ASP A 15 3.32 -9.60 -4.46
CA ASP A 15 2.98 -8.18 -4.39
C ASP A 15 1.50 -7.92 -4.65
N ILE A 16 0.96 -6.88 -4.01
CA ILE A 16 -0.33 -6.27 -4.35
C ILE A 16 -0.08 -4.77 -4.48
N THR A 17 -0.40 -4.23 -5.64
CA THR A 17 -0.32 -2.79 -5.89
C THR A 17 -1.56 -2.31 -6.64
N ALA A 18 -1.72 -1.01 -6.81
CA ALA A 18 -2.80 -0.44 -7.59
C ALA A 18 -2.30 0.57 -8.63
N VAL A 19 -3.06 0.71 -9.70
CA VAL A 19 -2.79 1.62 -10.81
C VAL A 19 -4.01 2.51 -11.01
N ASP A 20 -3.80 3.83 -10.99
CA ASP A 20 -4.81 4.83 -11.35
C ASP A 20 -4.65 5.17 -12.85
N HIS A 21 -5.65 4.78 -13.64
CA HIS A 21 -5.71 4.92 -15.10
C HIS A 21 -6.38 6.22 -15.57
N LEU A 22 -6.62 7.20 -14.69
CA LEU A 22 -7.33 8.46 -15.00
C LEU A 22 -6.88 9.13 -16.32
N GLU A 23 -5.59 9.11 -16.63
CA GLU A 23 -5.00 9.78 -17.80
C GLU A 23 -4.76 8.86 -19.02
N LEU A 24 -4.92 7.54 -18.85
CA LEU A 24 -4.54 6.55 -19.87
C LEU A 24 -5.66 6.21 -20.85
N GLY A 25 -6.92 6.51 -20.49
CA GLY A 25 -8.11 6.14 -21.26
C GLY A 25 -8.36 4.62 -21.28
N GLY A 26 -9.63 4.19 -21.32
CA GLY A 26 -9.99 2.76 -21.38
C GLY A 26 -11.00 2.32 -20.32
N HIS A 27 -10.70 1.21 -19.63
CA HIS A 27 -11.53 0.56 -18.59
C HIS A 27 -11.73 1.44 -17.34
N THR A 28 -12.22 0.84 -16.24
CA THR A 28 -12.45 1.49 -14.94
C THR A 28 -11.18 2.18 -14.42
N ARG A 29 -11.38 3.21 -13.58
CA ARG A 29 -10.30 4.10 -13.12
C ARG A 29 -9.17 3.38 -12.41
N PHE A 30 -9.48 2.46 -11.51
CA PHE A 30 -8.46 1.76 -10.72
C PHE A 30 -8.28 0.33 -11.20
N ALA A 31 -7.06 -0.18 -11.13
CA ALA A 31 -6.79 -1.61 -11.23
C ALA A 31 -5.90 -2.05 -10.08
N VAL A 32 -6.35 -3.02 -9.29
CA VAL A 32 -5.50 -3.70 -8.30
C VAL A 32 -4.79 -4.87 -8.98
N VAL A 33 -3.48 -4.94 -8.80
CA VAL A 33 -2.58 -5.87 -9.49
C VAL A 33 -1.99 -6.82 -8.47
N TYR A 34 -2.26 -8.10 -8.63
CA TYR A 34 -1.76 -9.17 -7.79
C TYR A 34 -0.64 -9.92 -8.53
N HIS A 35 0.53 -9.98 -7.92
CA HIS A 35 1.66 -10.75 -8.41
C HIS A 35 1.74 -12.09 -7.68
N LEU A 36 1.37 -13.17 -8.39
CA LEU A 36 1.32 -14.51 -7.83
C LEU A 36 2.46 -15.36 -8.39
N LEU A 37 3.04 -16.18 -7.52
CA LEU A 37 4.10 -17.11 -7.84
C LEU A 37 3.72 -18.51 -7.34
N ASN A 38 3.83 -19.48 -8.22
CA ASN A 38 3.94 -20.89 -7.85
C ASN A 38 5.43 -21.17 -7.62
N GLN A 39 5.82 -21.37 -6.36
CA GLN A 39 7.22 -21.60 -6.00
C GLN A 39 7.74 -22.97 -6.45
N TYR A 40 6.84 -23.95 -6.65
CA TYR A 40 7.22 -25.31 -7.07
C TYR A 40 7.58 -25.38 -8.55
N GLU A 41 6.81 -24.71 -9.39
CA GLU A 41 7.00 -24.73 -10.86
C GLU A 41 7.65 -23.45 -11.40
N VAL A 42 7.97 -22.50 -10.52
CA VAL A 42 8.53 -21.18 -10.86
C VAL A 42 7.68 -20.42 -11.90
N GLN A 43 6.37 -20.63 -11.84
CA GLN A 43 5.41 -19.97 -12.72
C GLN A 43 4.91 -18.69 -12.05
N ARG A 44 4.93 -17.59 -12.80
CA ARG A 44 4.42 -16.29 -12.34
C ARG A 44 3.21 -15.91 -13.16
N ILE A 45 2.17 -15.44 -12.48
CA ILE A 45 1.02 -14.81 -13.12
C ILE A 45 0.77 -13.45 -12.49
N VAL A 46 0.17 -12.57 -13.28
CA VAL A 46 -0.29 -11.27 -12.82
C VAL A 46 -1.79 -11.21 -13.04
N VAL A 47 -2.53 -10.98 -11.97
CA VAL A 47 -3.99 -10.80 -12.03
C VAL A 47 -4.30 -9.32 -11.86
N ARG A 48 -5.07 -8.75 -12.77
CA ARG A 48 -5.55 -7.37 -12.68
C ARG A 48 -7.04 -7.38 -12.39
N ALA A 49 -7.42 -6.83 -11.25
CA ALA A 49 -8.81 -6.64 -10.85
C ALA A 49 -9.18 -5.17 -11.08
N TRP A 50 -10.14 -4.93 -11.95
CA TRP A 50 -10.65 -3.60 -12.28
C TRP A 50 -11.64 -3.14 -11.21
N VAL A 51 -11.49 -1.89 -10.76
CA VAL A 51 -12.29 -1.28 -9.69
C VAL A 51 -12.80 0.09 -10.15
N ASP A 52 -14.09 0.34 -9.90
CA ASP A 52 -14.75 1.60 -10.22
C ASP A 52 -14.42 2.72 -9.23
N GLU A 53 -14.64 3.97 -9.65
CA GLU A 53 -14.29 5.16 -8.85
C GLU A 53 -15.30 5.49 -7.75
N GLU A 54 -16.60 5.25 -7.99
CA GLU A 54 -17.68 5.72 -7.09
C GLU A 54 -17.60 5.03 -5.72
N HIS A 55 -17.37 3.71 -5.72
CA HIS A 55 -17.26 2.88 -4.52
C HIS A 55 -16.09 1.89 -4.66
N PRO A 56 -14.83 2.37 -4.57
CA PRO A 56 -13.67 1.56 -4.89
C PRO A 56 -13.46 0.51 -3.79
N SER A 57 -13.96 -0.70 -4.03
CA SER A 57 -13.88 -1.80 -3.07
C SER A 57 -13.63 -3.15 -3.74
N LEU A 58 -12.93 -4.05 -3.04
CA LEU A 58 -12.69 -5.42 -3.46
C LEU A 58 -12.77 -6.40 -2.28
N PRO A 59 -13.02 -7.69 -2.53
CA PRO A 59 -12.80 -8.74 -1.52
C PRO A 59 -11.32 -8.84 -1.14
N SER A 60 -11.03 -8.92 0.16
CA SER A 60 -9.68 -9.16 0.67
C SER A 60 -9.18 -10.55 0.33
N ALA A 61 -7.92 -10.65 -0.06
CA ALA A 61 -7.19 -11.88 -0.29
C ALA A 61 -6.52 -12.42 1.00
N TYR A 62 -6.71 -11.75 2.15
CA TYR A 62 -6.12 -12.11 3.45
C TYR A 62 -6.47 -13.53 3.93
N SER A 63 -7.65 -14.04 3.57
CA SER A 63 -8.04 -15.41 3.91
C SER A 63 -7.18 -16.45 3.20
N LEU A 64 -6.67 -16.12 2.00
CA LEU A 64 -5.86 -16.98 1.14
C LEU A 64 -4.36 -16.80 1.41
N TRP A 65 -3.89 -15.55 1.44
CA TRP A 65 -2.48 -15.21 1.66
C TRP A 65 -2.32 -14.18 2.77
N LYS A 66 -1.60 -14.55 3.84
CA LYS A 66 -1.38 -13.65 5.00
C LYS A 66 -0.50 -12.46 4.69
N THR A 67 0.29 -12.50 3.62
CA THR A 67 1.07 -11.35 3.14
C THR A 67 0.20 -10.21 2.65
N ALA A 68 -1.06 -10.48 2.29
CA ALA A 68 -2.01 -9.47 1.84
C ALA A 68 -2.33 -8.42 2.92
N ASP A 69 -2.11 -8.72 4.21
CA ASP A 69 -2.39 -7.79 5.31
C ASP A 69 -1.79 -6.40 5.09
N TRP A 70 -0.46 -6.36 4.92
CA TRP A 70 0.26 -5.10 4.74
C TRP A 70 0.03 -4.48 3.37
N GLN A 71 -0.06 -5.30 2.32
CA GLN A 71 -0.14 -4.83 0.95
C GLN A 71 -1.53 -4.25 0.63
N GLU A 72 -2.60 -4.85 1.15
CA GLU A 72 -3.95 -4.30 1.03
C GLU A 72 -4.10 -2.99 1.81
N ARG A 73 -3.48 -2.89 2.99
CA ARG A 73 -3.43 -1.64 3.77
C ARG A 73 -2.65 -0.54 3.07
N GLU A 74 -1.55 -0.88 2.39
CA GLU A 74 -0.81 0.08 1.57
C GLU A 74 -1.67 0.62 0.43
N VAL A 75 -2.35 -0.26 -0.32
CA VAL A 75 -3.25 0.13 -1.40
C VAL A 75 -4.41 0.98 -0.89
N TYR A 76 -4.98 0.63 0.26
CA TYR A 76 -5.99 1.45 0.93
C TYR A 76 -5.47 2.84 1.28
N ASP A 77 -4.29 2.94 1.89
CA ASP A 77 -3.74 4.24 2.31
C ASP A 77 -3.37 5.13 1.11
N LEU A 78 -2.74 4.55 0.09
CA LEU A 78 -2.19 5.30 -1.04
C LEU A 78 -3.19 5.59 -2.17
N PHE A 79 -4.15 4.68 -2.38
CA PHE A 79 -5.15 4.77 -3.46
C PHE A 79 -6.60 4.82 -2.95
N GLY A 80 -6.87 4.57 -1.67
CA GLY A 80 -8.22 4.66 -1.11
C GLY A 80 -9.17 3.60 -1.63
N ILE A 81 -8.66 2.40 -1.92
CA ILE A 81 -9.44 1.23 -2.32
C ILE A 81 -9.68 0.40 -1.06
N GLU A 82 -10.95 0.11 -0.75
CA GLU A 82 -11.33 -0.63 0.46
C GLU A 82 -11.33 -2.15 0.23
N PHE A 83 -10.84 -2.91 1.20
CA PHE A 83 -10.81 -4.38 1.14
C PHE A 83 -11.81 -4.98 2.13
N THR A 84 -12.90 -5.55 1.60
CA THR A 84 -13.95 -6.19 2.40
C THR A 84 -13.46 -7.52 2.97
N GLY A 85 -13.68 -7.74 4.26
CA GLY A 85 -13.21 -8.93 4.97
C GLY A 85 -11.74 -8.87 5.45
N HIS A 86 -11.07 -7.73 5.28
CA HIS A 86 -9.75 -7.51 5.86
C HIS A 86 -9.84 -7.36 7.40
N PRO A 87 -8.93 -7.99 8.19
CA PRO A 87 -9.01 -7.97 9.65
C PRO A 87 -8.79 -6.58 10.28
N ASP A 88 -7.90 -5.77 9.71
CA ASP A 88 -7.53 -4.45 10.24
C ASP A 88 -7.11 -3.47 9.13
N LEU A 89 -8.08 -2.78 8.54
CA LEU A 89 -7.82 -1.85 7.43
C LEU A 89 -7.52 -0.42 7.94
N ARG A 90 -6.38 -0.26 8.60
CA ARG A 90 -5.86 1.05 9.05
C ARG A 90 -4.71 1.54 8.16
N ARG A 91 -4.57 2.87 8.04
CA ARG A 91 -3.45 3.52 7.36
C ARG A 91 -2.09 3.07 7.94
N ILE A 92 -1.05 3.07 7.11
CA ILE A 92 0.29 2.60 7.50
C ILE A 92 1.43 3.51 7.04
N MET A 93 1.26 4.20 5.91
CA MET A 93 2.28 5.06 5.30
C MET A 93 2.07 6.52 5.66
N ASN A 94 0.81 6.98 5.64
CA ASN A 94 0.47 8.37 5.90
C ASN A 94 0.13 8.59 7.38
N PRO A 95 0.29 9.83 7.88
CA PRO A 95 -0.21 10.22 9.19
C PRO A 95 -1.71 9.93 9.37
N ASP A 96 -2.13 9.66 10.60
CA ASP A 96 -3.53 9.34 10.92
C ASP A 96 -4.51 10.46 10.56
N ASP A 97 -4.05 11.71 10.55
CA ASP A 97 -4.82 12.91 10.20
C ASP A 97 -4.85 13.21 8.69
N PHE A 98 -4.18 12.38 7.88
CA PHE A 98 -4.13 12.57 6.43
C PHE A 98 -5.44 12.12 5.76
N GLN A 99 -6.14 13.08 5.15
CA GLN A 99 -7.49 12.86 4.59
C GLN A 99 -7.51 12.42 3.12
N HIS A 100 -6.35 12.31 2.48
CA HIS A 100 -6.25 12.10 1.04
C HIS A 100 -5.53 10.79 0.69
N HIS A 101 -5.33 10.56 -0.62
CA HIS A 101 -4.66 9.39 -1.17
C HIS A 101 -3.62 9.86 -2.20
N PRO A 102 -2.31 9.86 -1.83
CA PRO A 102 -1.29 10.62 -2.55
C PRO A 102 -0.93 10.05 -3.92
N LEU A 103 -1.17 8.75 -4.17
CA LEU A 103 -0.84 8.13 -5.46
C LEU A 103 -1.95 8.21 -6.50
N ARG A 104 -3.11 8.78 -6.15
CA ARG A 104 -4.15 9.11 -7.13
C ARG A 104 -3.68 10.25 -8.04
N LYS A 105 -3.97 10.16 -9.34
CA LYS A 105 -3.52 11.15 -10.35
C LYS A 105 -4.15 12.53 -10.18
N ASN A 106 -5.31 12.62 -9.52
CA ASN A 106 -5.93 13.89 -9.16
C ASN A 106 -5.33 14.57 -7.91
N TYR A 107 -4.36 13.94 -7.24
CA TYR A 107 -3.67 14.52 -6.10
C TYR A 107 -2.41 15.30 -6.55
N PRO A 108 -2.21 16.56 -6.11
CA PRO A 108 -1.08 17.36 -6.56
C PRO A 108 0.25 16.80 -6.01
N LEU A 109 1.28 16.80 -6.86
CA LEU A 109 2.61 16.27 -6.52
C LEU A 109 3.23 16.94 -5.28
N GLN A 110 3.01 18.25 -5.10
CA GLN A 110 3.52 19.00 -3.95
C GLN A 110 2.67 18.81 -2.68
N GLY A 111 1.54 18.11 -2.77
CA GLY A 111 0.52 18.07 -1.72
C GLY A 111 -0.26 19.38 -1.62
N ARG A 112 -1.16 19.47 -0.64
CA ARG A 112 -1.97 20.67 -0.34
C ARG A 112 -1.44 21.41 0.89
N GLY A 113 -0.15 21.27 1.18
CA GLY A 113 0.52 21.92 2.31
C GLY A 113 0.46 21.14 3.62
N GLU A 114 0.07 19.86 3.61
CA GLU A 114 0.05 18.99 4.80
C GLU A 114 1.44 18.88 5.42
N ARG A 115 2.49 18.86 4.58
CA ARG A 115 3.90 18.81 5.03
C ARG A 115 4.32 20.01 5.87
N ASN A 116 3.73 21.18 5.64
CA ASN A 116 4.09 22.40 6.36
C ASN A 116 3.53 22.43 7.78
N LYS A 117 2.56 21.56 8.10
CA LYS A 117 1.90 21.48 9.41
C LYS A 117 2.60 20.52 10.38
N PHE A 118 3.60 19.75 9.93
CA PHE A 118 4.29 18.82 10.81
C PHE A 118 5.00 19.56 11.95
N LYS A 119 4.68 19.15 13.19
CA LYS A 119 5.34 19.69 14.38
C LYS A 119 6.81 19.27 14.38
N VAL A 120 7.71 20.24 14.24
CA VAL A 120 9.15 20.00 14.36
C VAL A 120 9.47 19.59 15.80
N VAL A 121 9.85 18.32 15.99
CA VAL A 121 10.29 17.82 17.29
C VAL A 121 11.76 18.19 17.49
N LYS A 122 12.04 19.16 18.37
CA LYS A 122 13.41 19.46 18.78
C LYS A 122 13.88 18.36 19.74
N ARG A 123 14.85 17.55 19.31
CA ARG A 123 15.48 16.55 20.19
C ARG A 123 16.35 17.26 21.24
N SER A 124 16.21 16.89 22.51
CA SER A 124 16.92 17.50 23.65
C SER A 124 18.39 17.05 23.79
N ILE A 125 18.90 16.26 22.85
CA ILE A 125 20.22 15.59 22.89
C ILE A 125 21.41 16.58 22.97
N GLY A 126 21.23 17.84 22.60
CA GLY A 126 22.29 18.86 22.69
C GLY A 126 22.43 19.59 24.02
N SER A 127 21.44 19.51 24.93
CA SER A 127 21.47 20.29 26.19
C SER A 127 22.56 19.81 27.17
N LYS A 128 22.72 18.49 27.30
CA LYS A 128 23.70 17.88 28.21
C LYS A 128 25.16 18.16 27.85
N TRP A 129 25.48 18.48 26.59
CA TRP A 129 26.85 18.76 26.15
C TRP A 129 27.22 20.24 26.23
N GLN A 130 26.24 21.14 26.38
CA GLN A 130 26.51 22.57 26.56
C GLN A 130 26.84 22.90 28.03
N GLU A 131 26.20 22.22 28.99
CA GLU A 131 26.53 22.36 30.42
C GLU A 131 27.96 21.88 30.74
N ALA A 132 28.45 20.85 30.05
CA ALA A 132 29.80 20.32 30.24
C ALA A 132 30.93 21.25 29.75
N LYS A 133 30.63 22.26 28.91
CA LYS A 133 31.60 23.24 28.40
C LYS A 133 31.66 24.54 29.20
N SER A 134 30.84 24.67 30.26
CA SER A 134 30.77 25.87 31.09
C SER A 134 31.44 25.69 32.46
N VAL A 135 32.19 24.59 32.66
CA VAL A 135 32.87 24.23 33.92
C VAL A 135 34.40 24.12 33.75
N GLU A 136 34.96 24.69 32.68
CA GLU A 136 36.41 24.92 32.52
C GLU A 136 36.75 26.41 32.62
#